data_AF-Q16PX9-F1
#
_entry.id   AF-Q16PX9-F1
#
_cell.length_a   1.000
_cell.length_b   1.000
_cell.length_c   1.000
_cell.angle_alpha   90.00
_cell.angle_beta   90.00
_cell.angle_gamma   90.00
#
_symmetry.space_group_name_H-M   'P 1'
#
loop_
_entity.id
_entity.type
_entity.pdbx_description
1 polymer ?
#
loop_
_entity_poly.entity_id
_entity_poly.type
_entity_poly.pdbx_seq_one_letter_code
_entity_poly.pdbx_strand_id
1 'polypeptide(L)'
;MIYSQPPPDDKACFQGYKVDANGCCELPRFVAREINAKCDEEFKPLSPRLPPEVQAYEGSCVIECLFNVTGMFKDGKLQQDKIAQQLKKTIGADRNFAPLLGGVVTDCYRLVMDNPANSFKPIPVKPGRPGCSFIPQAYMNCVKSELFENCPKANWTAADGCDLLKQKLNVGCSYYSIMIGKKGLKS
;
A
#
# COMPACT_ATOMS: atom_id res chain seq x y z
N MET A 1 -8.72 0.44 26.45
CA MET A 1 -7.57 1.05 25.74
C MET A 1 -8.14 1.80 24.55
N ILE A 2 -7.89 3.11 24.45
CA ILE A 2 -8.16 3.85 23.21
C ILE A 2 -7.04 3.45 22.27
N TYR A 3 -7.33 2.59 21.29
CA TYR A 3 -6.34 2.27 20.27
C TYR A 3 -6.12 3.52 19.43
N SER A 4 -4.92 4.07 19.49
CA SER A 4 -4.49 5.17 18.63
C SER A 4 -4.42 4.65 17.19
N GLN A 5 -5.01 5.39 16.25
CA GLN A 5 -4.84 5.18 14.81
C GLN A 5 -3.35 5.11 14.40
N PRO A 6 -3.02 4.53 13.23
CA PRO A 6 -1.64 4.48 12.78
C PRO A 6 -1.08 5.89 12.63
N PRO A 7 0.12 6.18 13.16
CA PRO A 7 0.73 7.50 13.00
C PRO A 7 1.05 7.75 11.51
N PRO A 8 1.07 9.01 11.06
CA PRO A 8 1.61 9.34 9.75
C PRO A 8 3.10 8.99 9.68
N ASP A 9 3.59 8.77 8.47
CA ASP A 9 5.02 8.60 8.24
C ASP A 9 5.79 9.90 8.56
N ASP A 10 7.02 9.77 9.04
CA ASP A 10 7.89 10.91 9.29
C ASP A 10 8.18 11.69 8.01
N LYS A 11 8.37 13.01 8.12
CA LYS A 11 8.67 13.87 6.97
C LYS A 11 9.90 13.41 6.17
N ALA A 12 10.89 12.80 6.83
CA ALA A 12 12.08 12.24 6.19
C ALA A 12 11.75 11.06 5.26
N CYS A 13 10.57 10.44 5.36
CA CYS A 13 10.07 9.40 4.45
C CYS A 13 9.54 9.94 3.12
N PHE A 14 9.59 11.26 2.90
CA PHE A 14 9.14 11.90 1.65
C PHE A 14 10.26 12.68 0.95
N GLN A 15 11.49 12.63 1.46
CA GLN A 15 12.58 13.52 1.07
C GLN A 15 13.83 12.78 0.62
N GLY A 16 14.59 13.43 -0.27
CA GLY A 16 15.90 12.95 -0.74
C GLY A 16 15.84 11.99 -1.93
N TYR A 17 14.69 11.82 -2.58
CA TYR A 17 14.52 10.86 -3.66
C TYR A 17 14.86 11.46 -5.03
N LYS A 18 15.86 10.87 -5.70
CA LYS A 18 16.21 11.17 -7.09
C LYS A 18 15.43 10.30 -8.09
N VAL A 19 14.97 9.15 -7.63
CA VAL A 19 14.27 8.12 -8.41
C VAL A 19 12.92 7.79 -7.80
N ASP A 20 12.00 7.31 -8.63
CA ASP A 20 10.70 6.82 -8.20
C ASP A 20 10.85 5.33 -7.90
N ALA A 21 10.12 4.77 -6.95
CA ALA A 21 10.23 3.34 -6.66
C ALA A 21 9.91 2.50 -7.92
N ASN A 22 8.92 2.90 -8.74
CA ASN A 22 8.64 2.22 -10.01
C ASN A 22 9.78 2.33 -11.04
N GLY A 23 10.63 3.35 -10.92
CA GLY A 23 11.83 3.47 -11.75
C GLY A 23 12.97 2.54 -11.31
N CYS A 24 12.90 2.02 -10.09
CA CYS A 24 13.86 1.06 -9.55
C CYS A 24 13.37 -0.38 -9.69
N CYS A 25 12.07 -0.61 -9.46
CA CYS A 25 11.44 -1.91 -9.58
C CYS A 25 10.01 -1.73 -10.09
N GLU A 26 9.74 -2.22 -11.31
CA GLU A 26 8.37 -2.24 -11.81
C GLU A 26 7.61 -3.40 -11.16
N LEU A 27 6.88 -3.10 -10.07
CA LEU A 27 6.05 -4.09 -9.40
C LEU A 27 4.83 -4.47 -10.26
N PRO A 28 4.49 -5.77 -10.35
CA PRO A 28 3.26 -6.21 -11.00
C PRO A 28 2.03 -5.58 -10.34
N ARG A 29 0.97 -5.43 -11.13
CA ARG A 29 -0.29 -4.83 -10.64
C ARG A 29 -0.99 -5.78 -9.68
N PHE A 30 -1.51 -5.23 -8.59
CA PHE A 30 -2.27 -6.00 -7.59
C PHE A 30 -3.62 -6.50 -8.14
N VAL A 31 -4.28 -5.66 -8.95
CA VAL A 31 -5.57 -5.92 -9.59
C VAL A 31 -5.53 -5.56 -11.07
N ALA A 32 -6.57 -5.99 -11.81
CA ALA A 32 -6.77 -5.61 -13.20
C ALA A 32 -6.97 -4.08 -13.36
N ARG A 33 -6.65 -3.54 -14.55
CA ARG A 33 -6.73 -2.10 -14.85
C ARG A 33 -8.13 -1.54 -14.65
N GLU A 34 -9.12 -2.32 -15.05
CA GLU A 34 -10.53 -1.97 -15.08
C GLU A 34 -11.07 -1.82 -13.65
N ILE A 35 -10.66 -2.72 -12.75
CA ILE A 35 -11.00 -2.65 -11.32
C ILE A 35 -10.36 -1.40 -10.69
N ASN A 36 -9.09 -1.14 -11.01
CA ASN A 36 -8.40 0.04 -10.50
C ASN A 36 -9.06 1.34 -10.96
N ALA A 37 -9.37 1.45 -12.26
CA ALA A 37 -10.03 2.61 -12.83
C ALA A 37 -11.42 2.87 -12.20
N LYS A 38 -12.21 1.80 -12.00
CA LYS A 38 -13.51 1.90 -11.34
C LYS A 38 -13.40 2.48 -9.92
N CYS A 39 -12.46 1.95 -9.12
CA CYS A 39 -12.30 2.42 -7.74
C CYS A 39 -11.70 3.84 -7.64
N ASP A 40 -10.81 4.22 -8.57
CA ASP A 40 -10.30 5.58 -8.67
C ASP A 40 -11.41 6.59 -9.02
N GLU A 41 -12.35 6.21 -9.90
CA GLU A 41 -13.48 7.03 -10.29
C GLU A 41 -14.50 7.19 -9.17
N GLU A 42 -14.84 6.10 -8.48
CA GLU A 42 -15.78 6.08 -7.36
C GLU A 42 -15.21 6.86 -6.15
N PHE A 43 -13.94 6.64 -5.83
CA PHE A 43 -13.26 7.24 -4.68
C PHE A 43 -12.19 8.22 -5.10
N LYS A 44 -12.60 9.27 -5.83
CA LYS A 44 -11.68 10.34 -6.26
C LYS A 44 -10.80 10.81 -5.09
N PRO A 45 -9.47 10.87 -5.27
CA PRO A 45 -8.56 11.38 -4.25
C PRO A 45 -8.99 12.77 -3.76
N LEU A 46 -8.60 13.11 -2.54
CA LEU A 46 -8.78 14.46 -2.03
C LEU A 46 -8.02 15.46 -2.92
N SER A 47 -8.64 16.61 -3.15
CA SER A 47 -8.06 17.74 -3.86
C SER A 47 -8.34 19.02 -3.04
N PRO A 48 -7.33 19.66 -2.44
CA PRO A 48 -5.93 19.21 -2.40
C PRO A 48 -5.77 17.89 -1.62
N ARG A 49 -4.66 17.17 -1.88
CA ARG A 49 -4.32 15.97 -1.09
C ARG A 49 -3.99 16.40 0.34
N LEU A 50 -4.28 15.54 1.32
CA LEU A 50 -3.80 15.75 2.67
C LEU A 50 -2.25 15.78 2.67
N PRO A 51 -1.63 16.75 3.34
CA PRO A 51 -0.19 16.73 3.54
C PRO A 51 0.22 15.44 4.28
N PRO A 52 1.35 14.80 3.94
CA PRO A 52 1.72 13.50 4.49
C PRO A 52 1.95 13.50 6.00
N GLU A 53 2.37 14.63 6.56
CA GLU A 53 2.52 14.86 7.99
C GLU A 53 1.18 15.03 8.73
N VAL A 54 0.07 15.22 8.01
CA VAL A 54 -1.25 15.35 8.60
C VAL A 54 -1.84 13.97 8.84
N GLN A 55 -2.22 13.74 10.09
CA GLN A 55 -2.90 12.52 10.50
C GLN A 55 -4.17 12.27 9.69
N ALA A 56 -4.21 11.14 8.98
CA ALA A 56 -5.43 10.65 8.36
C ALA A 56 -6.33 9.98 9.42
N TYR A 57 -7.64 10.20 9.33
CA TYR A 57 -8.63 9.57 10.21
C TYR A 57 -9.38 8.40 9.56
N GLU A 58 -9.03 8.08 8.31
CA GLU A 58 -9.46 6.88 7.60
C GLU A 58 -8.33 6.37 6.70
N GLY A 59 -8.41 5.10 6.32
CA GLY A 59 -7.56 4.52 5.29
C GLY A 59 -8.00 4.92 3.88
N SER A 60 -7.26 4.42 2.89
CA SER A 60 -7.55 4.69 1.48
C SER A 60 -8.80 3.94 1.02
N CYS A 61 -9.86 4.69 0.73
CA CYS A 61 -11.08 4.15 0.15
C CYS A 61 -10.90 3.55 -1.24
N VAL A 62 -9.95 4.05 -2.03
CA VAL A 62 -9.60 3.43 -3.31
C VAL A 62 -9.12 2.00 -3.05
N ILE A 63 -8.17 1.82 -2.11
CA ILE A 63 -7.60 0.51 -1.81
C ILE A 63 -8.65 -0.42 -1.19
N GLU A 64 -9.47 0.08 -0.26
CA GLU A 64 -10.58 -0.71 0.29
C GLU A 64 -11.56 -1.15 -0.82
N CYS A 65 -11.90 -0.27 -1.77
CA CYS A 65 -12.71 -0.64 -2.92
C CYS A 65 -12.06 -1.77 -3.75
N LEU A 66 -10.75 -1.70 -4.01
CA LEU A 66 -10.04 -2.77 -4.72
C LEU A 66 -10.21 -4.11 -4.01
N PHE A 67 -10.07 -4.11 -2.68
CA PHE A 67 -10.19 -5.32 -1.87
C PHE A 67 -11.62 -5.83 -1.77
N ASN A 68 -12.61 -4.94 -1.67
CA ASN A 68 -14.01 -5.33 -1.65
C ASN A 68 -14.45 -5.92 -2.99
N VAL A 69 -14.11 -5.28 -4.11
CA VAL A 69 -14.47 -5.75 -5.46
C VAL A 69 -13.89 -7.12 -5.78
N THR A 70 -12.67 -7.41 -5.32
CA THR A 70 -12.04 -8.73 -5.50
C THR A 70 -12.37 -9.73 -4.39
N GLY A 71 -13.16 -9.33 -3.38
CA GLY A 71 -13.54 -10.17 -2.24
C GLY A 71 -12.39 -10.46 -1.26
N MET A 72 -11.30 -9.69 -1.32
CA MET A 72 -10.14 -9.78 -0.41
C MET A 72 -10.39 -9.13 0.94
N PHE A 73 -11.39 -8.26 1.07
CA PHE A 73 -11.81 -7.65 2.32
C PHE A 73 -13.33 -7.76 2.44
N LYS A 74 -13.78 -8.21 3.61
CA LYS A 74 -15.20 -8.39 3.91
C LYS A 74 -15.40 -8.35 5.42
N ASP A 75 -16.47 -7.69 5.87
CA ASP A 75 -16.87 -7.62 7.28
C ASP A 75 -15.72 -7.19 8.22
N GLY A 76 -14.91 -6.23 7.77
CA GLY A 76 -13.78 -5.70 8.52
C GLY A 76 -12.55 -6.63 8.58
N LYS A 77 -12.51 -7.70 7.79
CA LYS A 77 -11.44 -8.71 7.82
C LYS A 77 -10.88 -9.02 6.44
N LEU A 78 -9.57 -9.22 6.40
CA LEU A 78 -8.87 -9.73 5.23
C LEU A 78 -9.23 -11.20 4.99
N GLN A 79 -9.49 -11.55 3.73
CA GLN A 79 -9.84 -12.89 3.29
C GLN A 79 -8.58 -13.54 2.69
N GLN A 80 -7.76 -14.19 3.52
CA GLN A 80 -6.43 -14.69 3.12
C GLN A 80 -6.46 -15.58 1.87
N ASP A 81 -7.42 -16.51 1.78
CA ASP A 81 -7.55 -17.39 0.61
C ASP A 81 -7.83 -16.61 -0.68
N LYS A 82 -8.67 -15.58 -0.60
CA LYS A 82 -8.99 -14.70 -1.74
C LYS A 82 -7.80 -13.85 -2.14
N ILE A 83 -7.04 -13.37 -1.15
CA ILE A 83 -5.80 -12.63 -1.39
C ILE A 83 -4.76 -13.51 -2.05
N ALA A 84 -4.52 -14.72 -1.53
CA ALA A 84 -3.58 -15.67 -2.11
C ALA A 84 -3.95 -16.01 -3.57
N GLN A 85 -5.23 -16.27 -3.84
CA GLN A 85 -5.74 -16.49 -5.19
C GLN A 85 -5.50 -15.29 -6.10
N GLN A 86 -5.81 -14.08 -5.62
CA GLN A 86 -5.63 -12.84 -6.38
C GLN A 86 -4.15 -12.57 -6.70
N LEU A 87 -3.27 -12.65 -5.69
CA LEU A 87 -1.83 -12.45 -5.88
C LEU A 87 -1.23 -13.49 -6.81
N LYS A 88 -1.63 -14.77 -6.69
CA LYS A 88 -1.19 -15.83 -7.61
C LYS A 88 -1.62 -15.53 -9.06
N LYS A 89 -2.83 -15.03 -9.26
CA LYS A 89 -3.37 -14.68 -10.59
C LYS A 89 -2.66 -13.47 -11.21
N THR A 90 -2.28 -12.48 -10.42
CA THR A 90 -1.69 -11.23 -10.92
C THR A 90 -0.17 -11.22 -10.81
N ILE A 91 0.35 -11.12 -9.59
CA ILE A 91 1.78 -11.04 -9.32
C ILE A 91 2.46 -12.38 -9.65
N GLY A 92 1.82 -13.50 -9.32
CA GLY A 92 2.33 -14.84 -9.57
C GLY A 92 2.31 -15.27 -11.03
N ALA A 93 1.67 -14.49 -11.91
CA ALA A 93 1.78 -14.70 -13.35
C ALA A 93 3.16 -14.24 -13.88
N ASP A 94 3.82 -13.33 -13.17
CA ASP A 94 5.21 -12.97 -13.42
C ASP A 94 6.13 -14.01 -12.77
N ARG A 95 6.91 -14.71 -13.60
CA ARG A 95 7.81 -15.79 -13.17
C ARG A 95 8.90 -15.30 -12.21
N ASN A 96 9.26 -14.02 -12.27
CA ASN A 96 10.29 -13.45 -11.41
C ASN A 96 9.75 -13.15 -10.00
N PHE A 97 8.47 -12.76 -9.89
CA PHE A 97 7.85 -12.43 -8.60
C PHE A 97 7.10 -13.59 -7.95
N ALA A 98 6.67 -14.60 -8.71
CA ALA A 98 5.94 -15.75 -8.18
C ALA A 98 6.61 -16.43 -6.96
N PRO A 99 7.96 -16.62 -6.92
CA PRO A 99 8.62 -17.23 -5.77
C PRO A 99 8.51 -16.41 -4.48
N LEU A 100 8.32 -15.09 -4.58
CA LEU A 100 8.24 -14.19 -3.42
C LEU A 100 6.88 -14.28 -2.71
N LEU A 101 5.85 -14.83 -3.35
CA LEU A 101 4.49 -14.84 -2.79
C LEU A 101 4.29 -15.84 -1.65
N GLY A 102 5.16 -16.84 -1.51
CA GLY A 102 4.98 -17.98 -0.61
C GLY A 102 4.85 -17.63 0.88
N GLY A 103 5.48 -16.53 1.34
CA GLY A 103 5.41 -16.04 2.72
C GLY A 103 4.63 -14.72 2.87
N VAL A 104 4.71 -13.86 1.85
CA VAL A 104 4.19 -12.48 1.89
C VAL A 104 2.70 -12.42 2.26
N VAL A 105 1.88 -13.37 1.82
CA VAL A 105 0.44 -13.37 2.17
C VAL A 105 0.21 -13.47 3.68
N THR A 106 0.89 -14.41 4.32
CA THR A 106 0.73 -14.74 5.73
C THR A 106 1.44 -13.72 6.62
N ASP A 107 2.65 -13.33 6.25
CA ASP A 107 3.45 -12.37 7.02
C ASP A 107 2.78 -11.00 7.07
N CYS A 108 2.31 -10.50 5.92
CA CYS A 108 1.56 -9.25 5.88
C CYS A 108 0.21 -9.33 6.56
N TYR A 109 -0.45 -10.49 6.55
CA TYR A 109 -1.71 -10.66 7.26
C TYR A 109 -1.48 -10.51 8.76
N ARG A 110 -0.49 -11.24 9.29
CA ARG A 110 -0.12 -11.18 10.71
C ARG A 110 0.28 -9.77 11.11
N LEU A 111 1.17 -9.13 10.35
CA LEU A 111 1.64 -7.76 10.61
C LEU A 111 0.48 -6.76 10.72
N VAL A 112 -0.52 -6.87 9.84
CA VAL A 112 -1.65 -5.94 9.82
C VAL A 112 -2.68 -6.24 10.90
N MET A 113 -3.03 -7.52 11.08
CA MET A 113 -4.09 -7.92 12.00
C MET A 113 -3.63 -7.89 13.46
N ASP A 114 -2.34 -8.09 13.74
CA ASP A 114 -1.77 -7.98 15.09
C ASP A 114 -1.53 -6.52 15.50
N ASN A 115 -1.54 -5.58 14.55
CA ASN A 115 -1.38 -4.16 14.86
C ASN A 115 -2.74 -3.53 15.24
N PRO A 116 -2.95 -3.20 16.53
CA PRO A 116 -4.24 -2.71 16.98
C PRO A 116 -4.61 -1.33 16.42
N ALA A 117 -3.62 -0.56 15.95
CA ALA A 117 -3.86 0.73 15.31
C ALA A 117 -4.74 0.59 14.05
N ASN A 118 -4.62 -0.53 13.34
CA ASN A 118 -5.44 -0.81 12.14
C ASN A 118 -6.92 -1.07 12.47
N SER A 119 -7.24 -1.36 13.74
CA SER A 119 -8.62 -1.56 14.21
C SER A 119 -9.30 -0.25 14.64
N PHE A 120 -8.64 0.89 14.47
CA PHE A 120 -9.24 2.20 14.72
C PHE A 120 -10.51 2.37 13.87
N LYS A 121 -11.59 2.85 14.50
CA LYS A 121 -12.87 3.11 13.82
C LYS A 121 -12.71 4.32 12.89
N PRO A 122 -12.75 4.14 11.55
CA PRO A 122 -12.48 5.24 10.63
C PRO A 122 -13.51 6.37 10.73
N ILE A 123 -13.03 7.60 10.57
CA ILE A 123 -13.87 8.80 10.47
C ILE A 123 -13.83 9.28 9.01
N PRO A 124 -14.98 9.38 8.34
CA PRO A 124 -15.01 9.76 6.93
C PRO A 124 -14.51 11.19 6.72
N VAL A 125 -13.61 11.39 5.75
CA VAL A 125 -13.12 12.72 5.38
C VAL A 125 -14.09 13.44 4.43
N LYS A 126 -15.00 12.71 3.78
CA LYS A 126 -16.07 13.25 2.93
C LYS A 126 -17.45 12.93 3.51
N PRO A 127 -18.38 13.90 3.61
CA PRO A 127 -19.76 13.63 4.01
C PRO A 127 -20.45 12.63 3.08
N GLY A 128 -21.43 11.89 3.62
CA GLY A 128 -22.30 11.03 2.82
C GLY A 128 -21.80 9.60 2.60
N ARG A 129 -20.69 9.19 3.24
CA ARG A 129 -20.24 7.79 3.26
C ARG A 129 -19.61 7.40 4.60
N PRO A 130 -19.54 6.10 4.94
CA PRO A 130 -18.70 5.63 6.04
C PRO A 130 -17.22 5.87 5.76
N GLY A 131 -16.41 5.99 6.82
CA GLY A 131 -14.96 6.06 6.71
C GLY A 131 -14.37 4.70 6.32
N CYS A 132 -13.26 4.72 5.57
CA CYS A 132 -12.63 3.50 5.09
C CYS A 132 -11.59 2.96 6.08
N SER A 133 -11.55 1.64 6.23
CA SER A 133 -10.62 0.90 7.09
C SER A 133 -9.16 1.14 6.69
N PHE A 134 -8.29 1.17 7.70
CA PHE A 134 -6.84 1.18 7.50
C PHE A 134 -6.29 -0.19 7.08
N ILE A 135 -7.02 -1.27 7.33
CA ILE A 135 -6.57 -2.66 7.11
C ILE A 135 -6.17 -2.93 5.65
N PRO A 136 -7.00 -2.63 4.62
CA PRO A 136 -6.62 -2.89 3.23
C PRO A 136 -5.39 -2.10 2.78
N GLN A 137 -5.27 -0.83 3.19
CA GLN A 137 -4.13 0.01 2.87
C GLN A 137 -2.85 -0.51 3.52
N ALA A 138 -2.89 -0.85 4.80
CA ALA A 138 -1.75 -1.40 5.53
C ALA A 138 -1.28 -2.73 4.92
N TYR A 139 -2.21 -3.59 4.52
CA TYR A 139 -1.89 -4.85 3.87
C TYR A 139 -1.24 -4.66 2.51
N MET A 140 -1.84 -3.84 1.64
CA MET A 140 -1.24 -3.56 0.34
C MET A 140 0.11 -2.83 0.47
N ASN A 141 0.31 -2.01 1.50
CA ASN A 141 1.62 -1.43 1.81
C ASN A 141 2.65 -2.51 2.10
N CYS A 142 2.36 -3.42 3.04
CA CYS A 142 3.25 -4.51 3.41
C CYS A 142 3.65 -5.36 2.20
N VAL A 143 2.67 -5.80 1.39
CA VAL A 143 2.98 -6.61 0.21
C VAL A 143 3.89 -5.86 -0.77
N LYS A 144 3.64 -4.56 -1.01
CA LYS A 144 4.47 -3.77 -1.91
C LYS A 144 5.87 -3.52 -1.36
N SER A 145 6.01 -3.28 -0.06
CA SER A 145 7.32 -3.17 0.59
C SER A 145 8.12 -4.46 0.41
N GLU A 146 7.53 -5.61 0.76
CA GLU A 146 8.18 -6.92 0.64
C GLU A 146 8.64 -7.22 -0.79
N LEU A 147 7.78 -6.97 -1.79
CA LEU A 147 8.12 -7.21 -3.19
C LEU A 147 9.18 -6.22 -3.71
N PHE A 148 9.20 -4.99 -3.20
CA PHE A 148 10.17 -3.98 -3.60
C PHE A 148 11.56 -4.26 -2.99
N GLU A 149 11.61 -4.57 -1.70
CA GLU A 149 12.85 -4.93 -1.00
C GLU A 149 13.49 -6.17 -1.63
N ASN A 150 12.65 -7.16 -1.97
CA ASN A 150 13.07 -8.41 -2.60
C ASN A 150 12.95 -8.39 -4.14
N CYS A 151 12.89 -7.19 -4.74
CA CYS A 151 12.71 -7.06 -6.19
C CYS A 151 13.72 -7.92 -6.97
N PRO A 152 13.26 -8.81 -7.86
CA PRO A 152 14.14 -9.68 -8.63
C PRO A 152 15.13 -8.88 -9.46
N LYS A 153 16.37 -9.37 -9.59
CA LYS A 153 17.42 -8.71 -10.40
C LYS A 153 16.99 -8.42 -11.84
N ALA A 154 16.15 -9.27 -12.43
CA ALA A 154 15.61 -9.09 -13.78
C ALA A 154 14.66 -7.89 -13.91
N ASN A 155 14.06 -7.43 -12.80
CA ASN A 155 13.13 -6.31 -12.75
C ASN A 155 13.74 -5.09 -12.03
N TRP A 156 14.94 -5.24 -11.46
CA TRP A 156 15.63 -4.18 -10.73
C TRP A 156 16.50 -3.34 -11.68
N THR A 157 16.26 -2.04 -11.69
CA THR A 157 17.11 -1.05 -12.35
C THR A 157 18.06 -0.45 -11.34
N ALA A 158 19.37 -0.69 -11.53
CA ALA A 158 20.42 -0.12 -10.69
C ALA A 158 20.70 1.35 -11.05
N ALA A 159 19.76 2.24 -10.72
CA ALA A 159 19.92 3.69 -10.85
C ALA A 159 20.37 4.33 -9.53
N ASP A 160 21.07 5.47 -9.62
CA ASP A 160 21.45 6.25 -8.44
C ASP A 160 20.21 6.63 -7.61
N GLY A 161 20.22 6.28 -6.33
CA GLY A 161 19.13 6.51 -5.38
C GLY A 161 18.15 5.35 -5.18
N CYS A 162 18.24 4.24 -5.92
CA CYS A 162 17.35 3.10 -5.72
C CYS A 162 17.59 2.36 -4.38
N ASP A 163 18.85 2.25 -3.96
CA ASP A 163 19.20 1.63 -2.68
C ASP A 163 18.74 2.48 -1.49
N LEU A 164 18.70 3.81 -1.64
CA LEU A 164 18.13 4.71 -0.64
C LEU A 164 16.65 4.42 -0.41
N LEU A 165 15.88 4.11 -1.46
CA LEU A 165 14.46 3.78 -1.30
C LEU A 165 14.27 2.49 -0.49
N LYS A 166 15.10 1.47 -0.72
CA LYS A 166 15.11 0.25 0.13
C LYS A 166 15.51 0.57 1.57
N GLN A 167 16.54 1.39 1.77
CA GLN A 167 16.96 1.83 3.11
C GLN A 167 15.82 2.54 3.86
N LYS A 168 15.01 3.33 3.18
CA LYS A 168 13.87 4.05 3.78
C LYS A 168 12.81 3.10 4.31
N LEU A 169 12.50 2.02 3.58
CA LEU A 169 11.58 0.99 4.07
C LEU A 169 12.12 0.32 5.35
N ASN A 170 13.42 -0.01 5.37
CA ASN A 170 14.06 -0.63 6.53
C ASN A 170 14.04 0.23 7.81
N VAL A 171 13.95 1.56 7.69
CA VAL A 171 13.84 2.47 8.85
C VAL A 171 12.39 2.83 9.20
N GLY A 172 11.42 2.13 8.61
CA GLY A 172 10.00 2.24 8.95
C GLY A 172 9.17 3.12 8.04
N CYS A 173 9.70 3.62 6.92
CA CYS A 173 8.89 4.34 5.94
C CYS A 173 7.97 3.38 5.18
N SER A 174 6.76 3.82 4.86
CA SER A 174 5.84 3.06 4.01
C SER A 174 6.26 3.09 2.54
N TYR A 175 5.83 2.07 1.78
CA TYR A 175 6.01 2.05 0.33
C TYR A 175 5.33 3.26 -0.34
N TYR A 176 4.19 3.70 0.19
CA TYR A 176 3.48 4.86 -0.37
C TYR A 176 4.29 6.15 -0.22
N SER A 177 5.06 6.30 0.85
CA SER A 177 5.86 7.51 1.08
C SER A 177 7.05 7.60 0.12
N ILE A 178 7.74 6.48 -0.12
CA ILE A 178 8.81 6.42 -1.12
C ILE A 178 8.30 6.64 -2.56
N MET A 179 7.04 6.28 -2.84
CA MET A 179 6.36 6.55 -4.10
C MET A 179 5.94 8.02 -4.27
N ILE A 180 5.63 8.73 -3.19
CA ILE A 180 5.20 10.14 -3.23
C ILE A 180 6.42 11.07 -3.32
N GLY A 181 7.49 10.78 -2.59
CA GLY A 181 8.56 11.76 -2.36
C GLY A 181 9.27 12.28 -3.62
N LYS A 182 9.33 11.53 -4.73
CA LYS A 182 9.87 12.06 -6.01
C LYS A 182 8.88 12.99 -6.73
N LYS A 183 7.57 12.74 -6.66
CA LYS A 183 6.56 13.55 -7.36
C LYS A 183 6.41 14.95 -6.77
N GLY A 184 7.01 15.18 -5.60
CA GLY A 184 6.90 16.40 -4.83
C GLY A 184 5.51 16.50 -4.18
N LEU A 185 5.48 17.11 -3.00
CA LEU A 185 4.26 17.67 -2.43
C LEU A 185 3.84 18.86 -3.27
N LYS A 186 3.22 18.61 -4.44
CA LYS A 186 2.56 19.68 -5.17
C LYS A 186 1.26 20.01 -4.44
N SER A 187 1.37 20.94 -3.49
CA SER A 187 0.30 21.78 -2.95
C SER A 187 -0.40 22.53 -4.07
#